data_AF-A0A285U6U8-F1
#
_entry.id   AF-A0A285U6U8-F1
#
_cell.length_a   1.000
_cell.length_b   1.000
_cell.length_c   1.000
_cell.angle_alpha   90.00
_cell.angle_beta   90.00
_cell.angle_gamma   90.00
#
_symmetry.space_group_name_H-M   'P 1'
#
loop_
_entity.id
_entity.type
_entity.pdbx_description
1 polymer ?
#
loop_
_entity_poly.entity_id
_entity_poly.type
_entity_poly.pdbx_seq_one_letter_code
_entity_poly.pdbx_strand_id
1 'polypeptide(L)'
;MNNYKEYLDLLSKNYEQAVDFLLQKYGSAQDDYFREASYQRFINGEIKSITRGKASRTKEGLYCHHIDEIKWLKISDKNFVKQYNIPFESQRKDRLVYCDLIEHTILHVLITKETSFEFGYPGYVTYLKVLIEEWYLDGKIPNRDWMKACYNKSFLEPQKAFDILKEMQEVLGQSYFYSLEDYYEEKKKKEEQIRMWEERRKQHRLDERDRWIEIAKQLHNKSSRNEIVNACYSVRIQYGNTTDLLKRSITFEEYDSKMKNYMKEDILAELLVYIDRLSEEER
;
A
#
# COMPACT_ATOMS: atom_id res chain seq x y z
N MET A 1 -5.65 19.14 27.18
CA MET A 1 -6.44 19.82 26.13
C MET A 1 -7.27 18.75 25.43
N ASN A 2 -8.51 19.06 25.04
CA ASN A 2 -9.36 18.10 24.34
C ASN A 2 -9.05 18.13 22.85
N ASN A 3 -8.08 17.33 22.40
CA ASN A 3 -7.58 17.30 21.01
C ASN A 3 -8.72 17.22 19.97
N TYR A 4 -9.81 16.53 20.28
CA TYR A 4 -10.97 16.41 19.39
C TYR A 4 -11.62 17.75 19.05
N LYS A 5 -11.80 18.64 20.03
CA LYS A 5 -12.39 19.98 19.77
C LYS A 5 -11.48 20.84 18.91
N GLU A 6 -10.17 20.69 19.08
CA GLU A 6 -9.18 21.41 18.28
C GLU A 6 -9.18 20.92 16.83
N TYR A 7 -9.36 19.61 16.60
CA TYR A 7 -9.53 19.06 15.26
C TYR A 7 -10.80 19.59 14.57
N LEU A 8 -11.91 19.70 15.28
CA LEU A 8 -13.13 20.31 14.74
C LEU A 8 -12.93 21.81 14.42
N ASP A 9 -12.25 22.55 15.30
CA ASP A 9 -11.90 23.95 15.04
C ASP A 9 -11.00 24.06 13.81
N LEU A 10 -9.98 23.21 13.67
CA LEU A 10 -9.09 23.18 12.51
C LEU A 10 -9.85 22.89 11.21
N LEU A 11 -10.76 21.90 11.23
CA LEU A 11 -11.57 21.51 10.07
C LEU A 11 -12.55 22.62 9.62
N SER A 12 -12.94 23.51 10.54
CA SER A 12 -13.81 24.65 10.23
C SER A 12 -13.09 25.81 9.51
N LYS A 13 -11.76 25.80 9.47
CA LYS A 13 -10.94 26.84 8.83
C LYS A 13 -10.83 26.63 7.32
N ASN A 14 -10.42 27.66 6.60
CA ASN A 14 -9.84 27.47 5.26
C ASN A 14 -8.40 26.96 5.38
N TYR A 15 -7.83 26.49 4.26
CA TYR A 15 -6.53 25.84 4.22
C TYR A 15 -5.40 26.76 4.71
N GLU A 16 -5.39 28.04 4.30
CA GLU A 16 -4.40 29.02 4.74
C GLU A 16 -4.44 29.23 6.25
N GLN A 17 -5.63 29.45 6.81
CA GLN A 17 -5.85 29.60 8.24
C GLN A 17 -5.46 28.35 9.04
N ALA A 18 -5.71 27.15 8.48
CA ALA A 18 -5.30 25.90 9.09
C ALA A 18 -3.76 25.76 9.11
N VAL A 19 -3.08 26.15 8.04
CA VAL A 19 -1.62 26.20 7.98
C VAL A 19 -1.07 27.19 9.00
N ASP A 20 -1.61 28.41 9.08
CA ASP A 20 -1.19 29.42 10.06
C ASP A 20 -1.34 28.93 11.50
N PHE A 21 -2.48 28.30 11.80
CA PHE A 21 -2.72 27.69 13.11
C PHE A 21 -1.65 26.64 13.46
N LEU A 22 -1.31 25.75 12.53
CA LEU A 22 -0.31 24.70 12.75
C LEU A 22 1.12 25.26 12.85
N LEU A 23 1.44 26.31 12.09
CA LEU A 23 2.70 27.04 12.21
C LEU A 23 2.84 27.70 13.59
N GLN A 24 1.78 28.30 14.12
CA GLN A 24 1.76 28.84 15.48
C GLN A 24 1.92 27.73 16.53
N LYS A 25 1.29 26.57 16.31
CA LYS A 25 1.31 25.43 17.23
C LYS A 25 2.66 24.72 17.29
N TYR A 26 3.30 24.47 16.14
CA TYR A 26 4.48 23.60 16.05
C TYR A 26 5.77 24.30 15.63
N GLY A 27 5.67 25.57 15.21
CA GLY A 27 6.78 26.35 14.66
C GLY A 27 7.09 26.01 13.19
N SER A 28 7.99 26.79 12.61
CA SER A 28 8.48 26.60 11.23
C SER A 28 9.30 25.31 11.08
N ALA A 29 9.41 24.80 9.85
CA ALA A 29 10.28 23.66 9.57
C ALA A 29 11.77 23.99 9.80
N GLN A 30 12.51 22.98 10.27
CA GLN A 30 13.91 23.13 10.66
C GLN A 30 14.88 23.15 9.47
N ASP A 31 14.47 22.60 8.33
CA ASP A 31 15.29 22.43 7.14
C ASP A 31 14.38 22.26 5.92
N ASP A 32 14.95 22.41 4.72
CA ASP A 32 14.23 22.15 3.47
C ASP A 32 13.90 20.65 3.35
N TYR A 33 12.87 20.30 2.57
CA TYR A 33 12.46 18.91 2.39
C TYR A 33 13.50 18.14 1.57
N PHE A 34 13.98 18.76 0.49
CA PHE A 34 15.07 18.28 -0.34
C PHE A 34 16.26 19.25 -0.32
N ARG A 35 17.45 18.75 -0.65
CA ARG A 35 18.65 19.58 -0.82
C ARG A 35 18.68 20.18 -2.22
N GLU A 36 18.74 21.50 -2.32
CA GLU A 36 18.71 22.26 -3.58
C GLU A 36 19.69 21.74 -4.62
N ALA A 37 20.97 21.60 -4.26
CA ALA A 37 21.99 21.11 -5.19
C ALA A 37 21.67 19.71 -5.74
N SER A 38 21.13 18.82 -4.92
CA SER A 38 20.69 17.49 -5.38
C SER A 38 19.40 17.56 -6.19
N TYR A 39 18.51 18.50 -5.87
CA TYR A 39 17.25 18.70 -6.58
C TYR A 39 17.52 19.11 -8.02
N GLN A 40 18.36 20.13 -8.23
CA GLN A 40 18.70 20.63 -9.57
C GLN A 40 19.36 19.55 -10.42
N ARG A 41 20.34 18.83 -9.87
CA ARG A 41 20.98 17.70 -10.56
C ARG A 41 20.00 16.59 -10.94
N PHE A 42 18.99 16.33 -10.11
CA PHE A 42 17.96 15.34 -10.41
C PHE A 42 17.04 15.79 -11.55
N ILE A 43 16.61 17.05 -11.53
CA ILE A 43 15.80 17.66 -12.62
C ILE A 43 16.58 17.61 -13.94
N ASN A 44 17.88 17.92 -13.92
CA ASN A 44 18.78 17.84 -15.07
C ASN A 44 19.09 16.39 -15.53
N GLY A 45 18.61 15.37 -14.81
CA GLY A 45 18.84 13.97 -15.15
C GLY A 45 20.23 13.44 -14.81
N GLU A 46 21.05 14.19 -14.07
CA GLU A 46 22.41 13.79 -13.68
C GLU A 46 22.41 12.69 -12.61
N ILE A 47 21.35 12.62 -11.80
CA ILE A 47 21.20 11.63 -10.72
C ILE A 47 19.78 11.03 -10.70
N LYS A 48 19.63 9.83 -10.13
CA LYS A 48 18.36 9.07 -10.06
C LYS A 48 17.53 9.31 -8.79
N SER A 49 18.07 10.07 -7.84
CA SER A 49 17.46 10.30 -6.52
C SER A 49 17.81 11.68 -5.98
N ILE A 50 16.90 12.26 -5.22
CA ILE A 50 17.09 13.55 -4.55
C ILE A 50 17.51 13.30 -3.10
N THR A 51 18.55 13.98 -2.63
CA THR A 51 18.94 13.99 -1.21
C THR A 51 17.89 14.73 -0.38
N ARG A 52 17.40 14.10 0.69
CA ARG A 52 16.48 14.72 1.66
C ARG A 52 17.22 15.66 2.61
N GLY A 53 16.55 16.74 3.01
CA GLY A 53 16.96 17.54 4.15
C GLY A 53 16.60 16.90 5.49
N LYS A 54 16.83 17.63 6.57
CA LYS A 54 16.65 17.19 7.97
C LYS A 54 15.35 17.74 8.57
N ALA A 55 14.27 17.79 7.79
CA ALA A 55 12.99 18.31 8.23
C ALA A 55 12.16 17.31 9.08
N SER A 56 12.61 16.07 9.29
CA SER A 56 11.78 15.03 9.92
C SER A 56 11.63 15.21 11.44
N ARG A 57 10.38 15.21 11.92
CA ARG A 57 9.99 15.22 13.34
C ARG A 57 9.10 14.03 13.72
N THR A 58 9.21 12.91 13.01
CA THR A 58 8.38 11.72 13.26
C THR A 58 8.62 11.08 14.62
N LYS A 59 9.80 11.31 15.23
CA LYS A 59 10.08 10.90 16.62
C LYS A 59 9.17 11.60 17.65
N GLU A 60 8.65 12.78 17.30
CA GLU A 60 7.68 13.54 18.10
C GLU A 60 6.23 13.20 17.73
N GLY A 61 6.04 12.26 16.80
CA GLY A 61 4.74 11.91 16.22
C GLY A 61 4.23 12.87 15.16
N LEU A 62 5.08 13.75 14.62
CA LEU A 62 4.69 14.76 13.64
C LEU A 62 5.11 14.38 12.21
N TYR A 63 4.18 14.58 11.28
CA TYR A 63 4.37 14.57 9.85
C TYR A 63 4.84 15.96 9.38
N CYS A 64 5.57 15.98 8.27
CA CYS A 64 5.92 17.19 7.55
C CYS A 64 5.05 17.28 6.31
N HIS A 65 4.21 18.31 6.26
CA HIS A 65 3.28 18.61 5.18
C HIS A 65 3.83 19.73 4.31
N HIS A 66 3.64 19.65 3.00
CA HIS A 66 4.02 20.71 2.08
C HIS A 66 2.82 21.64 1.84
N ILE A 67 2.99 22.93 2.14
CA ILE A 67 1.93 23.93 1.99
C ILE A 67 1.50 24.05 0.51
N ASP A 68 2.42 23.84 -0.41
CA ASP A 68 2.15 23.90 -1.86
C ASP A 68 1.48 22.63 -2.44
N GLU A 69 1.07 21.65 -1.62
CA GLU A 69 0.23 20.54 -2.11
C GLU A 69 -1.16 21.00 -2.56
N ILE A 70 -1.57 22.24 -2.24
CA ILE A 70 -2.73 22.89 -2.85
C ILE A 70 -2.52 23.23 -4.34
N LYS A 71 -1.28 23.19 -4.84
CA LYS A 71 -0.90 23.52 -6.22
C LYS A 71 -0.35 22.32 -6.99
N TRP A 72 0.14 21.30 -6.28
CA TRP A 72 0.89 20.20 -6.89
C TRP A 72 0.53 18.84 -6.26
N LEU A 73 0.35 17.83 -7.10
CA LEU A 73 0.14 16.46 -6.66
C LEU A 73 1.45 15.81 -6.18
N LYS A 74 1.41 15.20 -5.00
CA LYS A 74 2.48 14.32 -4.46
C LYS A 74 3.87 14.95 -4.54
N ILE A 75 3.99 16.19 -4.06
CA ILE A 75 5.23 16.99 -4.13
C ILE A 75 6.43 16.36 -3.39
N SER A 76 6.19 15.41 -2.49
CA SER A 76 7.22 14.62 -1.82
C SER A 76 7.76 13.44 -2.64
N ASP A 77 7.09 13.07 -3.74
CA ASP A 77 7.49 11.99 -4.64
C ASP A 77 8.35 12.54 -5.79
N LYS A 78 9.59 12.06 -5.88
CA LYS A 78 10.56 12.47 -6.90
C LYS A 78 10.06 12.28 -8.34
N ASN A 79 9.21 11.28 -8.59
CA ASN A 79 8.67 11.02 -9.93
C ASN A 79 7.69 12.12 -10.32
N PHE A 80 6.82 12.53 -9.39
CA PHE A 80 5.88 13.63 -9.59
C PHE A 80 6.61 14.97 -9.69
N VAL A 81 7.59 15.21 -8.82
CA VAL A 81 8.48 16.38 -8.91
C VAL A 81 9.06 16.54 -10.31
N LYS A 82 9.59 15.46 -10.90
CA LYS A 82 10.13 15.50 -12.26
C LYS A 82 9.05 15.66 -13.32
N GLN A 83 7.96 14.91 -13.22
CA GLN A 83 6.86 14.90 -14.20
C GLN A 83 6.21 16.27 -14.33
N TYR A 84 5.98 16.96 -13.22
CA TYR A 84 5.31 18.27 -13.18
C TYR A 84 6.28 19.45 -13.12
N ASN A 85 7.59 19.18 -13.20
CA ASN A 85 8.66 20.19 -13.09
C ASN A 85 8.43 21.15 -11.90
N ILE A 86 8.15 20.58 -10.73
CA ILE A 86 7.81 21.35 -9.54
C ILE A 86 9.01 22.24 -9.16
N PRO A 87 8.81 23.52 -8.81
CA PRO A 87 9.89 24.41 -8.37
C PRO A 87 10.51 23.96 -7.04
N PHE A 88 11.82 24.18 -6.88
CA PHE A 88 12.50 23.92 -5.60
C PHE A 88 11.97 24.81 -4.47
N GLU A 89 11.44 25.99 -4.80
CA GLU A 89 10.81 26.92 -3.87
C GLU A 89 9.73 26.24 -3.03
N SER A 90 8.96 25.33 -3.61
CA SER A 90 7.92 24.57 -2.89
C SER A 90 8.45 23.48 -1.95
N GLN A 91 9.76 23.25 -1.94
CA GLN A 91 10.46 22.32 -1.05
C GLN A 91 11.15 23.04 0.12
N ARG A 92 11.15 24.38 0.13
CA ARG A 92 11.84 25.18 1.15
C ARG A 92 11.13 25.09 2.49
N LYS A 93 11.88 25.22 3.58
CA LYS A 93 11.39 25.10 4.95
C LYS A 93 10.21 26.03 5.30
N ASP A 94 10.12 27.19 4.69
CA ASP A 94 9.03 28.16 4.85
C ASP A 94 7.77 27.79 4.05
N ARG A 95 7.86 26.75 3.21
CA ARG A 95 6.73 26.10 2.51
C ARG A 95 6.35 24.75 3.14
N LEU A 96 6.83 24.48 4.36
CA LEU A 96 6.55 23.25 5.11
C LEU A 96 5.89 23.57 6.44
N VAL A 97 4.98 22.70 6.89
CA VAL A 97 4.32 22.78 8.19
C VAL A 97 4.29 21.41 8.86
N TYR A 98 4.33 21.38 10.20
CA TYR A 98 4.21 20.14 10.96
C TYR A 98 2.77 19.91 11.41
N CYS A 99 2.37 18.64 11.44
CA CYS A 99 1.03 18.21 11.84
C CYS A 99 1.08 16.78 12.38
N ASP A 100 0.16 16.41 13.26
CA ASP A 100 -0.13 15.02 13.60
C ASP A 100 -0.98 14.34 12.50
N LEU A 101 -1.34 13.05 12.68
CA LEU A 101 -2.10 12.32 11.64
C LEU A 101 -3.47 12.93 11.34
N ILE A 102 -4.23 13.35 12.36
CA ILE A 102 -5.58 13.89 12.17
C ILE A 102 -5.48 15.27 11.52
N GLU A 103 -4.56 16.12 11.99
CA GLU A 103 -4.30 17.44 11.41
C GLU A 103 -3.86 17.32 9.94
N HIS A 104 -2.95 16.40 9.62
CA HIS A 104 -2.51 16.14 8.25
C HIS A 104 -3.69 15.72 7.37
N THR A 105 -4.57 14.86 7.89
CA THR A 105 -5.78 14.43 7.17
C THR A 105 -6.71 15.62 6.92
N ILE A 106 -6.90 16.50 7.91
CA ILE A 106 -7.70 17.73 7.76
C ILE A 106 -7.09 18.64 6.68
N LEU A 107 -5.77 18.84 6.65
CA LEU A 107 -5.13 19.63 5.60
C LEU A 107 -5.44 19.08 4.20
N HIS A 108 -5.40 17.76 4.00
CA HIS A 108 -5.78 17.15 2.72
C HIS A 108 -7.28 17.33 2.39
N VAL A 109 -8.16 17.27 3.39
CA VAL A 109 -9.60 17.54 3.21
C VAL A 109 -9.84 18.99 2.78
N LEU A 110 -9.18 19.96 3.42
CA LEU A 110 -9.29 21.38 3.09
C LEU A 110 -8.75 21.67 1.68
N ILE A 111 -7.57 21.12 1.33
CA ILE A 111 -7.04 21.21 -0.04
C ILE A 111 -8.05 20.64 -1.03
N THR A 112 -8.59 19.44 -0.76
CA THR A 112 -9.57 18.79 -1.64
C THR A 112 -10.78 19.68 -1.87
N LYS A 113 -11.34 20.26 -0.80
CA LYS A 113 -12.50 21.15 -0.87
C LYS A 113 -12.20 22.39 -1.71
N GLU A 114 -11.10 23.07 -1.43
CA GLU A 114 -10.77 24.35 -2.08
C GLU A 114 -10.36 24.19 -3.55
N THR A 115 -9.79 23.04 -3.89
CA THR A 115 -9.33 22.73 -5.25
C THR A 115 -10.34 21.90 -6.04
N SER A 116 -11.56 21.73 -5.52
CA SER A 116 -12.62 20.94 -6.17
C SER A 116 -12.13 19.55 -6.60
N PHE A 117 -11.47 18.85 -5.67
CA PHE A 117 -10.89 17.50 -5.85
C PHE A 117 -9.67 17.41 -6.79
N GLU A 118 -9.14 18.52 -7.29
CA GLU A 118 -7.92 18.49 -8.11
C GLU A 118 -6.70 18.04 -7.31
N PHE A 119 -6.56 18.52 -6.07
CA PHE A 119 -5.45 18.19 -5.17
C PHE A 119 -5.94 17.62 -3.84
N GLY A 120 -5.02 17.07 -3.04
CA GLY A 120 -5.32 16.54 -1.70
C GLY A 120 -6.03 15.18 -1.67
N TYR A 121 -7.05 14.97 -2.51
CA TYR A 121 -7.95 13.81 -2.44
C TYR A 121 -7.24 12.45 -2.56
N PRO A 122 -6.29 12.24 -3.50
CA PRO A 122 -5.58 10.96 -3.60
C PRO A 122 -4.81 10.62 -2.32
N GLY A 123 -4.23 11.62 -1.65
CA GLY A 123 -3.53 11.45 -0.37
C GLY A 123 -4.48 11.08 0.77
N TYR A 124 -5.61 11.77 0.82
CA TYR A 124 -6.69 11.51 1.78
C TYR A 124 -7.24 10.09 1.68
N VAL A 125 -7.75 9.70 0.51
CA VAL A 125 -8.52 8.44 0.35
C VAL A 125 -7.63 7.20 0.34
N THR A 126 -6.39 7.31 -0.15
CA THR A 126 -5.51 6.14 -0.33
C THR A 126 -4.70 5.83 0.93
N TYR A 127 -4.36 6.86 1.73
CA TYR A 127 -3.41 6.71 2.82
C TYR A 127 -3.96 7.22 4.14
N LEU A 128 -4.35 8.50 4.23
CA LEU A 128 -4.58 9.15 5.52
C LEU A 128 -5.86 8.66 6.21
N LYS A 129 -6.99 8.65 5.50
CA LYS A 129 -8.25 8.10 6.00
C LYS A 129 -8.08 6.62 6.40
N VAL A 130 -7.45 5.83 5.53
CA VAL A 130 -7.21 4.40 5.76
C VAL A 130 -6.38 4.18 7.02
N LEU A 131 -5.35 5.00 7.26
CA LEU A 131 -4.56 4.89 8.49
C LEU A 131 -5.38 5.21 9.74
N ILE A 132 -6.25 6.21 9.72
CA ILE A 132 -7.14 6.53 10.85
C ILE A 132 -8.11 5.37 11.12
N GLU A 133 -8.73 4.84 10.05
CA GLU A 133 -9.61 3.65 10.12
C GLU A 133 -8.87 2.46 10.75
N GLU A 134 -7.69 2.12 10.23
CA GLU A 134 -6.89 1.01 10.73
C GLU A 134 -6.42 1.21 12.17
N TRP A 135 -5.93 2.39 12.51
CA TRP A 135 -5.31 2.63 13.80
C TRP A 135 -6.35 2.78 14.91
N TYR A 136 -7.40 3.54 14.66
CA TYR A 136 -8.31 3.98 15.72
C TYR A 136 -9.68 3.32 15.68
N LEU A 137 -10.17 2.88 14.52
CA LEU A 137 -11.41 2.10 14.45
C LEU A 137 -11.09 0.60 14.59
N ASP A 138 -10.11 0.11 13.83
CA ASP A 138 -9.79 -1.32 13.84
C ASP A 138 -8.86 -1.74 14.98
N GLY A 139 -8.33 -0.78 15.74
CA GLY A 139 -7.40 -1.01 16.85
C GLY A 139 -6.05 -1.59 16.42
N LYS A 140 -5.63 -1.43 15.16
CA LYS A 140 -4.34 -1.93 14.66
C LYS A 140 -3.21 -0.98 15.05
N ILE A 141 -2.50 -1.32 16.12
CA ILE A 141 -1.32 -0.57 16.55
C ILE A 141 -0.18 -0.81 15.55
N PRO A 142 0.47 0.24 15.03
CA PRO A 142 1.56 0.07 14.08
C PRO A 142 2.82 -0.52 14.72
N ASN A 143 3.58 -1.29 13.95
CA ASN A 143 4.78 -1.98 14.47
C ASN A 143 6.04 -1.10 14.55
N ARG A 144 6.20 -0.13 13.64
CA ARG A 144 7.41 0.71 13.55
C ARG A 144 7.38 1.83 14.58
N ASP A 145 8.50 2.09 15.24
CA ASP A 145 8.57 3.05 16.37
C ASP A 145 8.12 4.47 15.99
N TRP A 146 8.54 4.97 14.83
CA TRP A 146 8.11 6.29 14.38
C TRP A 146 6.62 6.34 14.07
N MET A 147 6.01 5.24 13.61
CA MET A 147 4.56 5.15 13.41
C MET A 147 3.83 5.07 14.75
N LYS A 148 4.39 4.37 15.75
CA LYS A 148 3.84 4.36 17.12
C LYS A 148 3.86 5.75 17.74
N ALA A 149 4.91 6.52 17.51
CA ALA A 149 4.97 7.92 17.96
C ALA A 149 3.84 8.75 17.33
N CYS A 150 3.62 8.62 16.01
CA CYS A 150 2.49 9.27 15.33
C CYS A 150 1.14 8.78 15.87
N TYR A 151 0.94 7.47 15.98
CA TYR A 151 -0.26 6.85 16.54
C TYR A 151 -0.62 7.42 17.91
N ASN A 152 0.35 7.48 18.82
CA ASN A 152 0.17 7.98 20.18
C ASN A 152 -0.11 9.49 20.21
N LYS A 153 0.54 10.26 19.33
CA LYS A 153 0.41 11.72 19.27
C LYS A 153 -1.01 12.16 18.92
N SER A 154 -1.61 11.48 17.95
CA SER A 154 -2.95 11.79 17.42
C SER A 154 -4.04 10.83 17.89
N PHE A 155 -3.81 10.11 18.99
CA PHE A 155 -4.74 9.09 19.46
C PHE A 155 -6.14 9.67 19.74
N LEU A 156 -7.15 9.01 19.17
CA LEU A 156 -8.56 9.23 19.44
C LEU A 156 -9.22 7.90 19.80
N GLU A 157 -10.19 7.95 20.70
CA GLU A 157 -11.10 6.82 20.93
C GLU A 157 -11.89 6.51 19.65
N PRO A 158 -12.27 5.24 19.41
CA PRO A 158 -12.91 4.83 18.16
C PRO A 158 -14.11 5.70 17.76
N GLN A 159 -14.98 6.06 18.70
CA GLN A 159 -16.13 6.92 18.41
C GLN A 159 -15.72 8.31 17.91
N LYS A 160 -14.72 8.93 18.55
CA LYS A 160 -14.23 10.25 18.13
C LYS A 160 -13.50 10.20 16.79
N ALA A 161 -12.75 9.13 16.54
CA ALA A 161 -12.10 8.91 15.25
C ALA A 161 -13.14 8.71 14.13
N PHE A 162 -14.24 8.01 14.43
CA PHE A 162 -15.35 7.84 13.51
C PHE A 162 -16.05 9.17 13.23
N ASP A 163 -16.40 9.92 14.28
CA ASP A 163 -17.10 11.19 14.16
C ASP A 163 -16.28 12.19 13.35
N ILE A 164 -14.97 12.34 13.63
CA ILE A 164 -14.14 13.27 12.85
C ILE A 164 -14.01 12.85 11.38
N LEU A 165 -13.91 11.55 11.07
CA LEU A 165 -13.90 11.07 9.68
C LEU A 165 -15.23 11.35 8.98
N LYS A 166 -16.35 11.22 9.70
CA LYS A 166 -17.69 11.55 9.19
C LYS A 166 -17.78 13.04 8.85
N GLU A 167 -17.38 13.92 9.76
CA GLU A 167 -17.31 15.37 9.53
C GLU A 167 -16.41 15.71 8.33
N MET A 168 -15.23 15.09 8.22
CA MET A 168 -14.33 15.27 7.08
C MET A 168 -14.99 14.86 5.74
N GLN A 169 -15.77 13.79 5.73
CA GLN A 169 -16.49 13.34 4.52
C GLN A 169 -17.63 14.32 4.17
N GLU A 170 -18.37 14.80 5.17
CA GLU A 170 -19.44 15.79 4.99
C GLU A 170 -18.91 17.10 4.42
N VAL A 171 -17.73 17.55 4.87
CA VAL A 171 -17.02 18.73 4.30
C VAL A 171 -16.73 18.57 2.80
N LEU A 172 -16.53 17.33 2.34
CA LEU A 172 -16.32 17.00 0.93
C LEU A 172 -17.63 16.72 0.17
N GLY A 173 -18.80 16.85 0.82
CA GLY A 173 -20.08 16.47 0.23
C GLY A 173 -20.21 14.96 -0.02
N GLN A 174 -19.44 14.15 0.71
CA GLN A 174 -19.45 12.68 0.63
C GLN A 174 -20.18 12.10 1.84
N SER A 175 -20.83 10.97 1.66
CA SER A 175 -21.37 10.19 2.78
C SER A 175 -20.30 9.25 3.33
N TYR A 176 -20.27 9.13 4.65
CA TYR A 176 -19.59 8.04 5.34
C TYR A 176 -20.61 6.99 5.80
N PHE A 177 -20.25 6.15 6.77
CA PHE A 177 -21.20 5.26 7.43
C PHE A 177 -22.14 6.06 8.33
N TYR A 178 -23.35 5.56 8.53
CA TYR A 178 -24.34 6.23 9.38
C TYR A 178 -23.91 6.19 10.85
N SER A 179 -23.52 4.99 11.33
CA SER A 179 -22.98 4.72 12.65
C SER A 179 -21.65 3.96 12.61
N LEU A 180 -20.96 3.90 13.76
CA LEU A 180 -19.73 3.12 13.91
C LEU A 180 -20.01 1.62 13.80
N GLU A 181 -21.19 1.18 14.25
CA GLU A 181 -21.68 -0.18 14.09
C GLU A 181 -21.79 -0.55 12.60
N ASP A 182 -22.38 0.32 11.77
CA ASP A 182 -22.49 0.09 10.32
C ASP A 182 -21.12 -0.06 9.65
N TYR A 183 -20.13 0.74 10.08
CA TYR A 183 -18.75 0.62 9.62
C TYR A 183 -18.19 -0.78 9.87
N TYR A 184 -18.34 -1.30 11.10
CA TYR A 184 -17.84 -2.63 11.45
C TYR A 184 -18.59 -3.75 10.74
N GLU A 185 -19.91 -3.64 10.57
CA GLU A 185 -20.71 -4.62 9.84
C GLU A 185 -20.27 -4.73 8.38
N GLU A 186 -20.15 -3.59 7.69
CA GLU A 186 -19.71 -3.55 6.29
C GLU A 186 -18.28 -4.07 6.13
N LYS A 187 -17.42 -3.75 7.08
CA LYS A 187 -16.05 -4.26 7.08
C LYS A 187 -16.01 -5.79 7.26
N LYS A 188 -16.76 -6.33 8.21
CA LYS A 188 -16.87 -7.78 8.43
C LYS A 188 -17.37 -8.51 7.18
N LYS A 189 -18.37 -7.95 6.49
CA LYS A 189 -18.87 -8.50 5.21
C LYS A 189 -17.77 -8.53 4.14
N LYS A 190 -16.98 -7.47 4.00
CA LYS A 190 -15.86 -7.43 3.05
C LYS A 190 -14.78 -8.45 3.38
N GLU A 191 -14.40 -8.58 4.64
CA GLU A 191 -13.41 -9.57 5.10
C GLU A 191 -13.90 -11.00 4.84
N GLU A 192 -15.18 -11.28 5.05
CA GLU A 192 -15.79 -12.56 4.72
C GLU A 192 -15.79 -12.83 3.21
N GLN A 193 -16.14 -11.85 2.38
CA GLN A 193 -16.08 -11.98 0.92
C GLN A 193 -14.65 -12.24 0.42
N ILE A 194 -13.66 -11.55 0.98
CA ILE A 194 -12.25 -11.76 0.66
C ILE A 194 -11.84 -13.19 1.06
N ARG A 195 -12.16 -13.62 2.28
CA ARG A 195 -11.87 -14.98 2.76
C ARG A 195 -12.50 -16.04 1.86
N MET A 196 -13.78 -15.89 1.49
CA MET A 196 -14.45 -16.79 0.55
C MET A 196 -13.82 -16.79 -0.84
N TRP A 197 -13.39 -15.63 -1.34
CA TRP A 197 -12.69 -15.54 -2.61
C TRP A 197 -11.33 -16.23 -2.56
N GLU A 198 -10.56 -16.03 -1.49
CA GLU A 198 -9.27 -16.69 -1.28
C GLU A 198 -9.41 -18.20 -1.17
N GLU A 199 -10.44 -18.68 -0.45
CA GLU A 199 -10.75 -20.10 -0.30
C GLU A 199 -11.16 -20.72 -1.64
N ARG A 200 -12.07 -20.08 -2.39
CA ARG A 200 -12.41 -20.52 -3.76
C ARG A 200 -11.19 -20.54 -4.67
N ARG A 201 -10.34 -19.52 -4.58
CA ARG A 201 -9.10 -19.45 -5.38
C ARG A 201 -8.12 -20.54 -4.97
N LYS A 202 -8.05 -20.90 -3.70
CA LYS A 202 -7.24 -22.02 -3.20
C LYS A 202 -7.80 -23.35 -3.71
N GLN A 203 -9.11 -23.56 -3.59
CA GLN A 203 -9.78 -24.76 -4.07
C GLN A 203 -9.59 -24.95 -5.58
N HIS A 204 -9.81 -23.90 -6.37
CA HIS A 204 -9.56 -23.94 -7.82
C HIS A 204 -8.12 -24.34 -8.17
N ARG A 205 -7.13 -23.84 -7.42
CA ARG A 205 -5.73 -24.26 -7.62
C ARG A 205 -5.50 -25.72 -7.30
N LEU A 206 -6.17 -26.26 -6.27
CA LEU A 206 -6.10 -27.68 -5.92
C LEU A 206 -6.80 -28.54 -6.99
N ASP A 207 -8.00 -28.15 -7.43
CA ASP A 207 -8.74 -28.86 -8.48
C ASP A 207 -7.96 -28.89 -9.81
N GLU A 208 -7.31 -27.78 -10.18
CA GLU A 208 -6.44 -27.73 -11.35
C GLU A 208 -5.20 -28.62 -11.18
N ARG A 209 -4.57 -28.62 -10.00
CA ARG A 209 -3.44 -29.49 -9.70
C ARG A 209 -3.84 -30.97 -9.84
N ASP A 210 -4.96 -31.35 -9.24
CA ASP A 210 -5.44 -32.74 -9.26
C ASP A 210 -5.81 -33.18 -10.68
N ARG A 211 -6.39 -32.28 -11.49
CA ARG A 211 -6.61 -32.51 -12.92
C ARG A 211 -5.29 -32.75 -13.67
N TRP A 212 -4.25 -31.97 -13.40
CA TRP A 212 -2.94 -32.16 -14.03
C TRP A 212 -2.24 -33.43 -13.56
N ILE A 213 -2.42 -33.84 -12.31
CA ILE A 213 -1.95 -35.13 -11.79
C ILE A 213 -2.64 -36.28 -12.56
N GLU A 214 -3.95 -36.21 -12.77
CA GLU A 214 -4.68 -37.24 -13.51
C GLU A 214 -4.22 -37.32 -14.98
N ILE A 215 -4.02 -36.17 -15.64
CA ILE A 215 -3.43 -36.11 -16.99
C ILE A 215 -2.05 -36.76 -17.00
N ALA A 216 -1.21 -36.45 -16.01
CA ALA A 216 0.14 -36.95 -15.93
C ALA A 216 0.21 -38.47 -15.70
N LYS A 217 -0.72 -39.05 -14.92
CA LYS A 217 -0.84 -40.50 -14.71
C LYS A 217 -1.17 -41.28 -15.98
N GLN A 218 -1.78 -40.63 -16.97
CA GLN A 218 -2.10 -41.23 -18.27
C GLN A 218 -0.93 -41.16 -19.27
N LEU A 219 0.14 -40.42 -18.94
CA LEU A 219 1.32 -40.30 -19.80
C LEU A 219 2.16 -41.59 -19.78
N HIS A 220 2.75 -41.89 -20.93
CA HIS A 220 3.59 -43.08 -21.10
C HIS A 220 4.67 -42.82 -22.17
N ASN A 221 5.56 -43.79 -22.43
CA ASN A 221 6.70 -43.61 -23.33
C ASN A 221 6.35 -43.20 -24.77
N LYS A 222 5.10 -43.41 -25.23
CA LYS A 222 4.66 -42.94 -26.56
C LYS A 222 4.11 -41.51 -26.54
N SER A 223 3.82 -40.94 -25.38
CA SER A 223 3.46 -39.53 -25.24
C SER A 223 4.57 -38.64 -25.80
N SER A 224 4.17 -37.50 -26.36
CA SER A 224 5.09 -36.51 -26.88
C SER A 224 5.91 -35.88 -25.75
N ARG A 225 7.10 -35.42 -26.09
CA ARG A 225 7.94 -34.67 -25.15
C ARG A 225 7.19 -33.45 -24.60
N ASN A 226 6.47 -32.75 -25.46
CA ASN A 226 5.76 -31.54 -25.07
C ASN A 226 4.67 -31.83 -24.02
N GLU A 227 3.90 -32.92 -24.18
CA GLU A 227 2.91 -33.34 -23.19
C GLU A 227 3.55 -33.66 -21.83
N ILE A 228 4.69 -34.36 -21.84
CA ILE A 228 5.44 -34.73 -20.63
C ILE A 228 6.01 -33.49 -19.92
N VAL A 229 6.66 -32.61 -20.67
CA VAL A 229 7.26 -31.37 -20.12
C VAL A 229 6.17 -30.44 -19.60
N ASN A 230 5.04 -30.30 -20.31
CA ASN A 230 3.92 -29.49 -19.86
C ASN A 230 3.27 -30.02 -18.58
N ALA A 231 3.00 -31.33 -18.52
CA ALA A 231 2.48 -31.94 -17.30
C ALA A 231 3.46 -31.79 -16.12
N CYS A 232 4.77 -31.94 -16.36
CA CYS A 232 5.79 -31.76 -15.33
C CYS A 232 5.84 -30.30 -14.83
N TYR A 233 5.77 -29.33 -15.74
CA TYR A 233 5.69 -27.91 -15.39
C TYR A 233 4.44 -27.61 -14.55
N SER A 234 3.28 -28.05 -14.98
CA SER A 234 2.02 -27.81 -14.27
C SER A 234 2.06 -28.46 -12.87
N VAL A 235 2.43 -29.73 -12.77
CA VAL A 235 2.37 -30.48 -11.50
C VAL A 235 3.47 -30.05 -10.51
N ARG A 236 4.73 -29.86 -10.96
CA ARG A 236 5.87 -29.57 -10.06
C ARG A 236 6.12 -28.08 -9.85
N ILE A 237 5.98 -27.26 -10.90
CA ILE A 237 6.42 -25.86 -10.85
C ILE A 237 5.26 -24.93 -10.53
N GLN A 238 4.11 -25.12 -11.19
CA GLN A 238 2.97 -24.24 -10.98
C GLN A 238 2.24 -24.53 -9.66
N TYR A 239 2.20 -25.79 -9.23
CA TYR A 239 1.41 -26.23 -8.07
C TYR A 239 2.21 -27.03 -7.02
N GLY A 240 3.54 -27.07 -7.09
CA GLY A 240 4.39 -27.75 -6.11
C GLY A 240 4.41 -27.09 -4.73
N ASN A 241 4.65 -27.88 -3.68
CA ASN A 241 4.75 -27.41 -2.29
C ASN A 241 5.94 -26.46 -2.09
N THR A 242 5.74 -25.46 -1.22
CA THR A 242 6.57 -24.26 -0.98
C THR A 242 7.97 -24.50 -0.39
N THR A 243 8.46 -25.73 -0.34
CA THR A 243 9.76 -26.09 0.25
C THR A 243 10.87 -26.35 -0.77
N ASP A 244 10.58 -26.45 -2.06
CA ASP A 244 11.62 -26.76 -3.06
C ASP A 244 12.30 -25.50 -3.65
N LEU A 245 13.62 -25.59 -3.80
CA LEU A 245 14.61 -24.51 -3.97
C LEU A 245 14.52 -23.65 -5.26
N LEU A 246 13.41 -23.68 -6.00
CA LEU A 246 13.21 -22.88 -7.21
C LEU A 246 12.25 -21.70 -6.95
N LYS A 247 12.73 -20.74 -6.16
CA LYS A 247 12.11 -19.43 -5.86
C LYS A 247 12.05 -18.46 -7.05
N ARG A 248 11.81 -18.93 -8.27
CA ARG A 248 11.49 -18.06 -9.42
C ARG A 248 10.29 -18.62 -10.13
N SER A 249 9.27 -17.77 -10.34
CA SER A 249 8.19 -17.99 -11.29
C SER A 249 8.81 -18.08 -12.69
N ILE A 250 9.35 -19.24 -13.01
CA ILE A 250 9.88 -19.55 -14.32
C ILE A 250 8.70 -19.74 -15.25
N THR A 251 8.73 -19.10 -16.41
CA THR A 251 7.72 -19.27 -17.46
C THR A 251 7.80 -20.69 -18.03
N PHE A 252 6.74 -21.14 -18.69
CA PHE A 252 6.77 -22.43 -19.38
C PHE A 252 7.89 -22.46 -20.43
N GLU A 253 8.10 -21.38 -21.17
CA GLU A 253 9.17 -21.28 -22.18
C GLU A 253 10.56 -21.44 -21.57
N GLU A 254 10.82 -20.79 -20.44
CA GLU A 254 12.09 -20.92 -19.73
C GLU A 254 12.26 -22.33 -19.14
N TYR A 255 11.19 -22.95 -18.65
CA TYR A 255 11.21 -24.31 -18.13
C TYR A 255 11.46 -25.34 -19.23
N ASP A 256 10.72 -25.27 -20.34
CA ASP A 256 10.93 -26.11 -21.51
C ASP A 256 12.37 -25.98 -22.03
N SER A 257 12.89 -24.75 -22.11
CA SER A 257 14.27 -24.52 -22.52
C SER A 257 15.30 -25.20 -21.61
N LYS A 258 15.05 -25.27 -20.29
CA LYS A 258 15.91 -26.01 -19.36
C LYS A 258 15.77 -27.51 -19.53
N MET A 259 14.56 -27.98 -19.79
CA MET A 259 14.28 -29.40 -19.95
C MET A 259 14.85 -29.97 -21.23
N LYS A 260 15.14 -29.19 -22.28
CA LYS A 260 15.72 -29.63 -23.57
C LYS A 260 16.91 -30.60 -23.46
N ASN A 261 17.72 -30.51 -22.41
CA ASN A 261 18.90 -31.35 -22.22
C ASN A 261 18.61 -32.73 -21.59
N TYR A 262 17.37 -32.98 -21.15
CA TYR A 262 16.96 -34.22 -20.50
C TYR A 262 16.19 -35.11 -21.47
N MET A 263 16.36 -36.44 -21.37
CA MET A 263 15.56 -37.39 -22.15
C MET A 263 14.11 -37.37 -21.66
N LYS A 264 13.15 -37.55 -22.56
CA LYS A 264 11.72 -37.43 -22.19
C LYS A 264 11.30 -38.55 -21.23
N GLU A 265 11.92 -39.72 -21.34
CA GLU A 265 11.71 -40.88 -20.50
C GLU A 265 12.12 -40.60 -19.05
N ASP A 266 13.25 -39.90 -18.85
CA ASP A 266 13.74 -39.51 -17.53
C ASP A 266 12.80 -38.49 -16.88
N ILE A 267 12.35 -37.49 -17.65
CA ILE A 267 11.39 -36.49 -17.17
C ILE A 267 10.06 -37.16 -16.75
N LEU A 268 9.58 -38.12 -17.55
CA LEU A 268 8.37 -38.87 -17.24
C LEU A 268 8.53 -39.72 -15.98
N ALA A 269 9.65 -40.44 -15.86
CA ALA A 269 9.92 -41.28 -14.68
C ALA A 269 9.97 -40.44 -13.40
N GLU A 270 10.65 -39.29 -13.43
CA GLU A 270 10.68 -38.37 -12.28
C GLU A 270 9.30 -37.81 -11.94
N LEU A 271 8.51 -37.43 -12.96
CA LEU A 271 7.17 -36.90 -12.76
C LEU A 271 6.25 -37.92 -12.09
N LEU A 272 6.28 -39.19 -12.52
CA LEU A 272 5.47 -40.26 -11.92
C LEU A 272 5.88 -40.53 -10.47
N VAL A 273 7.19 -40.58 -10.17
CA VAL A 273 7.68 -40.72 -8.79
C VAL A 273 7.22 -39.55 -7.91
N TYR A 274 7.25 -38.32 -8.44
CA TYR A 274 6.77 -37.14 -7.73
C TYR A 274 5.26 -37.23 -7.43
N ILE A 275 4.46 -37.65 -8.41
CA ILE A 275 3.02 -37.85 -8.26
C ILE A 275 2.69 -38.91 -7.20
N ASP A 276 3.40 -40.04 -7.21
CA ASP A 276 3.19 -41.11 -6.24
C ASP A 276 3.45 -40.61 -4.81
N ARG A 277 4.53 -39.83 -4.60
CA ARG A 277 4.85 -39.23 -3.30
C ARG A 277 3.80 -38.22 -2.83
N LEU A 278 3.26 -37.40 -3.73
CA LEU A 278 2.19 -36.47 -3.39
C LEU A 278 0.95 -37.20 -2.84
N SER A 279 0.65 -38.39 -3.38
CA SER A 279 -0.49 -39.18 -2.92
C SER A 279 -0.31 -39.85 -1.55
N GLU A 280 0.93 -39.92 -1.05
CA GLU A 280 1.27 -40.46 0.28
C GLU A 280 1.27 -39.37 1.36
N GLU A 281 1.67 -38.13 1.04
CA GLU A 281 1.69 -37.00 2.01
C GLU A 281 0.28 -36.46 2.35
N GLU A 282 -0.73 -36.77 1.54
CA GLU A 282 -2.13 -36.33 1.72
C GLU A 282 -3.03 -37.41 2.38
N ARG A 283 -2.48 -38.56 2.78
CA ARG A 283 -3.17 -39.62 3.58
C ARG A 283 -2.88 -39.51 5.07
#